data_AF-A0ABC8KQK2-F1
#
_entry.id   AF-A0ABC8KQK2-F1
#
_cell.length_a   1.000
_cell.length_b   1.000
_cell.length_c   1.000
_cell.angle_alpha   90.00
_cell.angle_beta   90.00
_cell.angle_gamma   90.00
#
_symmetry.space_group_name_H-M   'P 1'
#
loop_
_entity.id
_entity.type
_entity.pdbx_description
1 polymer ?
#
loop_
_entity_poly.entity_id
_entity_poly.type
_entity_poly.pdbx_seq_one_letter_code
_entity_poly.pdbx_strand_id
1 'polypeptide(L)'
;METLCSLHGWKHRDSPRRVFDAVLFSNEVDMLTIRWKELYPYVTQFVILESNSTFTGLPKPLVFATNREKLFDFVEPRLTYGNIGGRFKRGVNPFVEEAYQRLALDQLIRLAGIQEDDLLIMSDVDEIPSAHTINLLRWCDGYPPVLHLQLKNYLYSFEYFVDNKSWRASIHRYKPEKTR
;
A
#
# COMPACT_ATOMS: atom_id res chain seq x y z
N MET A 1 -16.26 -5.20 17.77
CA MET A 1 -14.81 -5.33 17.48
C MET A 1 -14.12 -6.18 18.53
N GLU A 2 -14.36 -5.92 19.82
CA GLU A 2 -13.88 -6.74 20.95
C GLU A 2 -14.05 -8.26 20.75
N THR A 3 -15.25 -8.72 20.39
CA THR A 3 -15.49 -10.14 20.10
C THR A 3 -14.59 -10.69 18.99
N LEU A 4 -14.34 -9.91 17.93
CA LEU A 4 -13.48 -10.35 16.82
C LEU A 4 -12.03 -10.47 17.26
N CYS A 5 -11.50 -9.52 18.02
CA CYS A 5 -10.14 -9.62 18.58
C CYS A 5 -10.02 -10.89 19.45
N SER A 6 -10.97 -11.13 20.34
CA SER A 6 -10.97 -12.28 21.24
C SER A 6 -11.01 -13.63 20.51
N LEU A 7 -11.72 -13.73 19.39
CA LEU A 7 -11.74 -14.95 18.55
C LEU A 7 -10.36 -15.31 17.99
N HIS A 8 -9.49 -14.32 17.80
CA HIS A 8 -8.11 -14.52 17.37
C HIS A 8 -7.11 -14.64 18.53
N GLY A 9 -7.58 -14.57 19.79
CA GLY A 9 -6.70 -14.48 20.96
C GLY A 9 -5.98 -13.13 21.09
N TRP A 10 -6.49 -12.10 20.41
CA TRP A 10 -5.95 -10.73 20.44
C TRP A 10 -6.70 -9.86 21.45
N LYS A 11 -6.03 -8.81 21.92
CA LYS A 11 -6.61 -7.82 22.82
C LYS A 11 -7.25 -6.70 22.02
N HIS A 12 -8.41 -6.22 22.46
CA HIS A 12 -9.02 -5.01 21.92
C HIS A 12 -8.24 -3.78 22.40
N ARG A 13 -8.10 -2.77 21.54
CA ARG A 13 -7.47 -1.48 21.84
C ARG A 13 -8.50 -0.43 22.20
N ASP A 14 -8.12 0.52 23.04
CA ASP A 14 -8.97 1.67 23.38
C ASP A 14 -9.12 2.65 22.21
N SER A 15 -8.13 2.70 21.31
CA SER A 15 -8.13 3.52 20.10
C SER A 15 -7.54 2.77 18.90
N PRO A 16 -8.03 3.05 17.68
CA PRO A 16 -7.54 2.40 16.49
C PRO A 16 -6.16 2.95 16.11
N ARG A 17 -5.27 2.08 15.62
CA ARG A 17 -4.03 2.52 14.97
C ARG A 17 -4.34 3.34 13.71
N ARG A 18 -3.45 4.31 13.42
CA ARG A 18 -3.43 4.98 12.11
C ARG A 18 -2.93 3.99 11.07
N VAL A 19 -3.38 4.16 9.83
CA VAL A 19 -3.00 3.28 8.72
C VAL A 19 -2.44 4.12 7.58
N PHE A 20 -1.32 3.68 7.05
CA PHE A 20 -0.64 4.24 5.91
C PHE A 20 -0.71 3.24 4.76
N ASP A 21 -1.31 3.65 3.65
CA ASP A 21 -1.30 2.89 2.41
C ASP A 21 -0.22 3.46 1.51
N ALA A 22 0.88 2.72 1.32
CA ALA A 22 2.03 3.19 0.54
C ALA A 22 2.24 2.33 -0.71
N VAL A 23 2.18 2.94 -1.88
CA VAL A 23 2.27 2.22 -3.17
C VAL A 23 3.26 2.87 -4.13
N LEU A 24 3.97 2.02 -4.88
CA LEU A 24 4.67 2.41 -6.09
C LEU A 24 3.68 2.35 -7.25
N PHE A 25 3.50 3.44 -7.97
CA PHE A 25 2.50 3.53 -9.04
C PHE A 25 3.13 3.57 -10.44
N SER A 26 2.61 2.70 -11.32
CA SER A 26 3.00 2.65 -12.72
C SER A 26 1.92 3.23 -13.64
N ASN A 27 0.86 2.46 -13.90
CA ASN A 27 -0.19 2.81 -14.85
C ASN A 27 -1.57 2.22 -14.50
N GLU A 28 -1.72 1.50 -13.37
CA GLU A 28 -2.95 0.80 -13.02
C GLU A 28 -4.01 1.72 -12.37
N VAL A 29 -4.49 2.71 -13.12
CA VAL A 29 -5.46 3.73 -12.63
C VAL A 29 -6.72 3.09 -12.04
N ASP A 30 -7.28 2.09 -12.71
CA ASP A 30 -8.50 1.42 -12.26
C ASP A 30 -8.27 0.61 -10.97
N MET A 31 -7.15 -0.12 -10.89
CA MET A 31 -6.81 -0.88 -9.69
C MET A 31 -6.57 0.04 -8.50
N LEU A 32 -5.85 1.15 -8.71
CA LEU A 32 -5.63 2.16 -7.67
C LEU A 32 -6.96 2.77 -7.20
N THR A 33 -7.87 3.05 -8.13
CA THR A 33 -9.19 3.60 -7.81
C THR A 33 -10.02 2.62 -6.96
N ILE A 34 -10.03 1.34 -7.33
CA ILE A 34 -10.72 0.29 -6.56
C ILE A 34 -10.08 0.17 -5.17
N ARG A 35 -8.76 0.06 -5.10
CA ARG A 35 -7.98 -0.02 -3.86
C ARG A 35 -8.35 1.12 -2.91
N TRP A 36 -8.26 2.36 -3.38
CA TRP A 36 -8.47 3.51 -2.52
C TRP A 36 -9.92 3.71 -2.15
N LYS A 37 -10.89 3.36 -3.00
CA LYS A 37 -12.31 3.36 -2.60
C LYS A 37 -12.62 2.32 -1.51
N GLU A 38 -12.05 1.12 -1.61
CA GLU A 38 -12.17 0.07 -0.57
C GLU A 38 -11.55 0.53 0.76
N LEU A 39 -10.36 1.14 0.70
CA LEU A 39 -9.56 1.48 1.88
C LEU A 39 -9.86 2.87 2.47
N TYR A 40 -10.56 3.74 1.75
CA TYR A 40 -10.85 5.14 2.13
C TYR A 40 -11.32 5.36 3.57
N PRO A 41 -12.23 4.54 4.12
CA PRO A 41 -12.73 4.76 5.49
C PRO A 41 -11.69 4.43 6.57
N TYR A 42 -10.65 3.67 6.23
CA TYR A 42 -9.75 3.08 7.21
C TYR A 42 -8.31 3.58 7.14
N VAL A 43 -7.92 4.16 6.02
CA VAL A 43 -6.58 4.73 5.81
C VAL A 43 -6.50 6.15 6.36
N THR A 44 -5.47 6.41 7.14
CA THR A 44 -5.17 7.76 7.66
C THR A 44 -4.44 8.60 6.63
N GLN A 45 -3.50 8.00 5.90
CA GLN A 45 -2.72 8.68 4.87
C GLN A 45 -2.45 7.75 3.69
N PHE A 46 -2.76 8.22 2.49
CA PHE A 46 -2.38 7.60 1.22
C PHE A 46 -1.03 8.16 0.79
N VAL A 47 -0.07 7.28 0.52
CA VAL A 47 1.28 7.63 0.10
C VAL A 47 1.52 6.99 -1.25
N ILE A 48 1.80 7.80 -2.26
CA ILE A 48 2.00 7.30 -3.63
C ILE A 48 3.25 7.90 -4.23
N LEU A 49 4.10 7.02 -4.74
CA LEU A 49 5.29 7.39 -5.49
C LEU A 49 5.11 7.03 -6.96
N GLU A 50 5.29 8.00 -7.85
CA GLU A 50 5.25 7.79 -9.29
C GLU A 50 6.62 8.04 -9.94
N SER A 51 7.08 7.11 -10.79
CA SER A 51 8.26 7.32 -11.64
C SER A 51 7.87 7.71 -13.07
N ASN A 52 8.71 8.50 -13.75
CA ASN A 52 8.62 8.69 -15.20
C ASN A 52 9.28 7.55 -16.01
N SER A 53 9.53 6.41 -15.37
CA SER A 53 10.01 5.18 -16.01
C SER A 53 9.27 3.94 -15.50
N THR A 54 9.23 2.89 -16.31
CA THR A 54 8.85 1.53 -15.90
C THR A 54 9.98 0.88 -15.10
N PHE A 55 9.69 -0.20 -14.36
CA PHE A 55 10.72 -1.00 -13.70
C PHE A 55 11.72 -1.65 -14.67
N THR A 56 11.39 -1.72 -15.97
CA THR A 56 12.28 -2.19 -17.05
C THR A 56 13.09 -1.07 -17.70
N GLY A 57 13.00 0.16 -17.18
CA GLY A 57 13.77 1.32 -17.64
C GLY A 57 13.24 1.98 -18.92
N LEU A 58 11.98 1.74 -19.29
CA LEU A 58 11.33 2.43 -20.41
C LEU A 58 10.72 3.76 -19.92
N PRO A 59 10.84 4.85 -20.68
CA PRO A 59 10.14 6.09 -20.35
C PRO A 59 8.62 5.89 -20.31
N LYS A 60 7.95 6.49 -19.32
CA LYS A 60 6.49 6.54 -19.23
C LYS A 60 6.01 7.93 -18.80
N PRO A 61 4.81 8.35 -19.23
CA PRO A 61 4.19 9.56 -18.70
C PRO A 61 3.87 9.42 -17.20
N LEU A 62 3.71 10.56 -16.52
CA LEU A 62 3.18 10.61 -15.16
C LEU A 62 1.65 10.49 -15.22
N VAL A 63 1.18 9.24 -15.28
CA VAL A 63 -0.23 8.87 -15.41
C VAL A 63 -1.03 9.28 -14.18
N PHE A 64 -0.51 9.09 -12.97
CA PHE A 64 -1.20 9.53 -11.75
C PHE A 64 -1.34 11.04 -11.73
N ALA A 65 -0.24 11.77 -11.94
CA ALA A 65 -0.24 13.23 -11.96
C ALA A 65 -1.29 13.80 -12.93
N THR A 66 -1.43 13.18 -14.11
CA THR A 66 -2.37 13.62 -15.16
C THR A 66 -3.84 13.36 -14.79
N ASN A 67 -4.11 12.35 -13.95
CA ASN A 67 -5.47 11.96 -13.56
C ASN A 67 -5.87 12.41 -12.15
N ARG A 68 -4.92 12.94 -11.36
CA ARG A 68 -5.04 13.27 -9.94
C ARG A 68 -6.29 14.11 -9.63
N GLU A 69 -6.42 15.27 -10.27
CA GLU A 69 -7.53 16.21 -10.01
C GLU A 69 -8.90 15.67 -10.40
N LYS A 70 -8.97 14.79 -11.42
CA LYS A 70 -10.24 14.30 -11.97
C LYS A 70 -10.73 13.04 -11.29
N LEU A 71 -9.83 12.11 -10.96
CA LEU A 71 -10.18 10.77 -10.50
C LEU A 71 -9.88 10.55 -9.01
N PHE A 72 -8.98 11.34 -8.43
CA PHE A 72 -8.44 11.12 -7.09
C PHE A 72 -8.60 12.34 -6.15
N ASP A 73 -9.44 13.31 -6.52
CA ASP A 73 -9.76 14.47 -5.69
C ASP A 73 -10.22 14.09 -4.27
N PHE A 74 -10.96 12.98 -4.16
CA PHE A 74 -11.49 12.48 -2.90
C PHE A 74 -10.41 12.12 -1.86
N VAL A 75 -9.18 11.78 -2.27
CA VAL A 75 -8.09 11.45 -1.33
C VAL A 75 -7.18 12.63 -1.02
N GLU A 76 -7.28 13.75 -1.72
CA GLU A 76 -6.39 14.92 -1.57
C GLU A 76 -6.15 15.36 -0.13
N PRO A 77 -7.15 15.41 0.77
CA PRO A 77 -6.92 15.83 2.17
C PRO A 77 -6.00 14.88 2.96
N ARG A 78 -5.78 13.66 2.46
CA ARG A 78 -4.99 12.60 3.10
C ARG A 78 -3.93 12.02 2.14
N LEU A 79 -3.50 12.79 1.15
CA LEU A 79 -2.58 12.34 0.12
C LEU A 79 -1.17 12.91 0.32
N THR A 80 -0.17 12.05 0.31
CA THR A 80 1.23 12.40 0.14
C THR A 80 1.72 11.84 -1.19
N TYR A 81 1.91 12.72 -2.16
CA TYR A 81 2.39 12.36 -3.50
C TYR A 81 3.86 12.75 -3.67
N GLY A 82 4.66 11.81 -4.18
CA GLY A 82 6.02 12.06 -4.62
C GLY A 82 6.24 11.58 -6.05
N ASN A 83 7.13 12.23 -6.79
CA ASN A 83 7.59 11.76 -8.09
C ASN A 83 9.11 11.70 -8.18
N ILE A 84 9.61 10.76 -8.99
CA ILE A 84 11.05 10.57 -9.19
C ILE A 84 11.40 10.26 -10.64
N GLY A 85 12.61 10.64 -11.03
CA GLY A 85 13.20 10.24 -12.29
C GLY A 85 13.60 8.76 -12.25
N GLY A 86 13.30 8.00 -13.30
CA GLY A 86 13.89 6.68 -13.51
C GLY A 86 15.39 6.73 -13.77
N ARG A 87 16.09 5.61 -13.58
CA ARG A 87 17.50 5.53 -14.02
C ARG A 87 17.64 5.24 -15.52
N PHE A 88 16.54 4.87 -16.19
CA PHE A 88 16.46 4.59 -17.63
C PHE A 88 17.47 3.53 -18.12
N LYS A 89 17.81 2.54 -17.26
CA LYS A 89 18.73 1.46 -17.59
C LYS A 89 17.95 0.23 -18.09
N ARG A 90 18.09 -0.09 -19.38
CA ARG A 90 17.48 -1.26 -20.00
C ARG A 90 18.33 -2.50 -19.83
N GLY A 91 17.71 -3.68 -19.86
CA GLY A 91 18.39 -4.97 -19.76
C GLY A 91 18.99 -5.28 -18.38
N VAL A 92 18.69 -4.44 -17.39
CA VAL A 92 19.05 -4.66 -15.98
C VAL A 92 17.88 -5.34 -15.28
N ASN A 93 18.18 -6.07 -14.21
CA ASN A 93 17.17 -6.68 -13.36
C ASN A 93 16.17 -5.61 -12.85
N PRO A 94 14.85 -5.76 -13.12
CA PRO A 94 13.81 -4.81 -12.71
C PRO A 94 13.77 -4.52 -11.20
N PHE A 95 14.14 -5.50 -10.37
CA PHE A 95 14.20 -5.34 -8.91
C PHE A 95 15.20 -4.25 -8.48
N VAL A 96 16.16 -3.88 -9.34
CA VAL A 96 17.10 -2.80 -9.04
C VAL A 96 16.44 -1.43 -9.23
N GLU A 97 15.60 -1.24 -10.26
CA GLU A 97 14.78 -0.02 -10.35
C GLU A 97 13.78 0.02 -9.20
N GLU A 98 13.13 -1.10 -8.91
CA GLU A 98 12.17 -1.18 -7.81
C GLU A 98 12.81 -0.81 -6.47
N ALA A 99 13.97 -1.36 -6.13
CA ALA A 99 14.70 -1.01 -4.92
C ALA A 99 15.05 0.48 -4.85
N TYR A 100 15.44 1.09 -5.97
CA TYR A 100 15.68 2.53 -6.05
C TYR A 100 14.41 3.34 -5.76
N GLN A 101 13.27 2.92 -6.32
CA GLN A 101 11.98 3.58 -6.05
C GLN A 101 11.52 3.35 -4.61
N ARG A 102 11.71 2.16 -4.02
CA ARG A 102 11.38 1.86 -2.62
C ARG A 102 12.13 2.76 -1.64
N LEU A 103 13.41 3.06 -1.90
CA LEU A 103 14.18 4.02 -1.08
C LEU A 103 13.55 5.42 -1.08
N ALA A 104 13.02 5.87 -2.21
CA ALA A 104 12.30 7.15 -2.28
C ALA A 104 10.93 7.08 -1.61
N LEU A 105 10.23 5.94 -1.74
CA LEU A 105 8.96 5.71 -1.04
C LEU A 105 9.13 5.73 0.48
N ASP A 106 10.21 5.15 1.01
CA ASP A 106 10.53 5.18 2.44
C ASP A 106 10.67 6.62 2.97
N GLN A 107 11.33 7.48 2.20
CA GLN A 107 11.44 8.91 2.55
C GLN A 107 10.06 9.58 2.51
N LEU A 108 9.25 9.26 1.50
CA LEU A 108 7.90 9.81 1.35
C LEU A 108 6.97 9.38 2.48
N ILE A 109 7.03 8.12 2.93
CA ILE A 109 6.29 7.59 4.07
C ILE A 109 6.66 8.37 5.36
N ARG A 110 7.94 8.68 5.56
CA ARG A 110 8.39 9.50 6.70
C ARG A 110 7.86 10.94 6.61
N LEU A 111 7.91 11.55 5.43
CA LEU A 111 7.35 12.88 5.19
C LEU A 111 5.83 12.93 5.39
N ALA A 112 5.15 11.81 5.13
CA ALA A 112 3.73 11.63 5.40
C ALA A 112 3.39 11.58 6.90
N GLY A 113 4.39 11.57 7.78
CA GLY A 113 4.21 11.66 9.24
C GLY A 113 3.82 10.34 9.89
N ILE A 114 4.32 9.21 9.37
CA ILE A 114 4.19 7.91 10.04
C ILE A 114 4.95 7.90 11.37
N GLN A 115 4.36 7.27 12.38
CA GLN A 115 4.91 7.19 13.73
C GLN A 115 5.00 5.74 14.20
N GLU A 116 5.75 5.51 15.27
CA GLU A 116 5.82 4.18 15.89
C GLU A 116 4.43 3.68 16.29
N ASP A 117 4.19 2.36 16.14
CA ASP A 117 2.90 1.68 16.34
C ASP A 117 1.83 1.93 15.26
N ASP A 118 2.05 2.82 14.29
CA ASP A 118 1.19 2.94 13.11
C ASP A 118 1.26 1.68 12.23
N LEU A 119 0.22 1.43 11.43
CA LEU A 119 0.21 0.33 10.48
C LEU A 119 0.59 0.81 9.09
N LEU A 120 1.58 0.15 8.47
CA LEU A 120 1.99 0.36 7.09
C LEU A 120 1.53 -0.83 6.24
N ILE A 121 0.76 -0.56 5.19
CA ILE A 121 0.39 -1.55 4.19
C ILE A 121 1.54 -1.66 3.19
N MET A 122 2.16 -2.83 3.13
CA MET A 122 3.23 -3.17 2.20
C MET A 122 2.67 -4.14 1.16
N SER A 123 2.27 -3.62 0.01
CA SER A 123 1.72 -4.41 -1.10
C SER A 123 1.86 -3.68 -2.42
N ASP A 124 1.69 -4.41 -3.52
CA ASP A 124 1.53 -3.80 -4.84
C ASP A 124 0.10 -3.23 -5.00
N VAL A 125 -0.13 -2.46 -6.08
CA VAL A 125 -1.40 -1.76 -6.32
C VAL A 125 -2.57 -2.73 -6.49
N ASP A 126 -2.35 -3.85 -7.17
CA ASP A 126 -3.32 -4.91 -7.45
C ASP A 126 -3.53 -5.87 -6.25
N GLU A 127 -2.68 -5.80 -5.23
CA GLU A 127 -2.80 -6.57 -4.00
C GLU A 127 -3.67 -5.85 -2.95
N ILE A 128 -4.99 -5.80 -3.19
CA ILE A 128 -5.95 -5.00 -2.41
C ILE A 128 -6.37 -5.73 -1.12
N PRO A 129 -6.00 -5.23 0.09
CA PRO A 129 -6.51 -5.79 1.34
C PRO A 129 -8.01 -5.53 1.51
N SER A 130 -8.73 -6.46 2.14
CA SER A 130 -10.12 -6.21 2.51
C SER A 130 -10.22 -5.11 3.58
N ALA A 131 -11.16 -4.18 3.38
CA ALA A 131 -11.56 -3.17 4.34
C ALA A 131 -11.79 -3.73 5.75
N HIS A 132 -12.48 -4.87 5.84
CA HIS A 132 -12.80 -5.50 7.12
C HIS A 132 -11.54 -5.95 7.87
N THR A 133 -10.57 -6.51 7.15
CA THR A 133 -9.28 -6.93 7.71
C THR A 133 -8.49 -5.73 8.22
N ILE A 134 -8.42 -4.65 7.45
CA ILE A 134 -7.73 -3.43 7.90
C ILE A 134 -8.42 -2.86 9.15
N ASN A 135 -9.75 -2.82 9.18
CA ASN A 135 -10.48 -2.37 10.36
C ASN A 135 -10.20 -3.23 11.59
N LEU A 136 -10.17 -4.56 11.44
CA LEU A 136 -9.83 -5.48 12.52
C LEU A 136 -8.43 -5.19 13.09
N LEU A 137 -7.43 -5.09 12.22
CA LEU A 137 -6.03 -4.90 12.64
C LEU A 137 -5.79 -3.56 13.34
N ARG A 138 -6.53 -2.53 12.99
CA ARG A 138 -6.44 -1.23 13.67
C ARG A 138 -6.89 -1.29 15.12
N TRP A 139 -7.90 -2.11 15.42
CA TRP A 139 -8.54 -2.19 16.73
C TRP A 139 -8.03 -3.33 17.61
N CYS A 140 -7.31 -4.30 17.04
CA CYS A 140 -6.74 -5.40 17.81
C CYS A 140 -5.24 -5.23 18.06
N ASP A 141 -4.73 -5.84 19.11
CA ASP A 141 -3.32 -5.95 19.43
C ASP A 141 -2.96 -7.40 19.83
N GLY A 142 -1.71 -7.79 19.60
CA GLY A 142 -1.22 -9.15 19.87
C GLY A 142 -0.91 -10.00 18.64
N TYR A 143 -1.17 -9.49 17.43
CA TYR A 143 -0.63 -10.09 16.21
C TYR A 143 0.88 -9.78 16.04
N PRO A 144 1.62 -10.57 15.24
CA PRO A 144 3.04 -10.34 14.99
C PRO A 144 3.33 -8.95 14.39
N PRO A 145 4.52 -8.36 14.61
CA PRO A 145 4.87 -7.04 14.05
C PRO A 145 4.78 -6.97 12.52
N VAL A 146 4.96 -8.08 11.82
CA VAL A 146 4.76 -8.22 10.39
C VAL A 146 3.74 -9.35 10.19
N LEU A 147 2.59 -9.01 9.59
CA LEU A 147 1.51 -9.94 9.33
C LEU A 147 1.26 -10.04 7.82
N HIS A 148 1.52 -11.21 7.24
CA HIS A 148 1.17 -11.48 5.84
C HIS A 148 -0.34 -11.66 5.68
N LEU A 149 -0.89 -11.09 4.62
CA LEU A 149 -2.29 -11.21 4.26
C LEU A 149 -2.46 -12.30 3.22
N GLN A 150 -3.42 -13.18 3.40
CA GLN A 150 -3.82 -14.14 2.37
C GLN A 150 -4.85 -13.50 1.44
N LEU A 151 -4.50 -13.36 0.16
CA LEU A 151 -5.37 -12.77 -0.86
C LEU A 151 -5.93 -13.84 -1.79
N LYS A 152 -7.09 -13.52 -2.39
CA LYS A 152 -7.65 -14.25 -3.52
C LYS A 152 -6.95 -13.77 -4.79
N ASN A 153 -6.39 -14.69 -5.55
CA ASN A 153 -5.73 -14.41 -6.81
C ASN A 153 -6.70 -14.49 -7.98
N TYR A 154 -6.64 -13.49 -8.84
CA TYR A 154 -7.40 -13.41 -10.07
C TYR A 154 -6.44 -13.08 -11.22
N LEU A 155 -6.72 -13.57 -12.42
CA LEU A 155 -5.91 -13.31 -13.61
C LEU A 155 -6.73 -12.57 -14.66
N TYR A 156 -6.19 -11.49 -15.24
CA TYR A 156 -6.85 -10.61 -16.22
C TYR A 156 -8.05 -9.80 -15.72
N SER A 157 -8.97 -10.39 -14.95
CA SER A 157 -10.11 -9.71 -14.33
C SER A 157 -10.57 -10.47 -13.08
N PHE A 158 -11.45 -9.86 -12.28
CA PHE A 158 -12.05 -10.49 -11.09
C PHE A 158 -12.96 -11.70 -11.39
N GLU A 159 -13.19 -12.04 -12.65
CA GLU A 159 -13.98 -13.20 -13.06
C GLU A 159 -13.16 -14.49 -13.03
N TYR A 160 -11.86 -14.40 -13.32
CA TYR A 160 -10.99 -15.57 -13.47
C TYR A 160 -10.22 -15.84 -12.19
N PHE A 161 -10.91 -16.42 -11.22
CA PHE A 161 -10.32 -16.89 -9.97
C PHE A 161 -9.25 -17.97 -10.24
N VAL A 162 -8.08 -17.83 -9.61
CA VAL A 162 -6.97 -18.78 -9.73
C VAL A 162 -6.84 -19.61 -8.46
N ASP A 163 -6.55 -18.97 -7.32
CA ASP A 163 -6.38 -19.62 -6.03
C ASP A 163 -6.42 -18.61 -4.86
N ASN A 164 -6.18 -19.09 -3.63
CA ASN A 164 -6.04 -18.26 -2.43
C ASN A 164 -4.60 -18.30 -1.88
N LYS A 165 -3.58 -18.36 -2.76
CA LYS A 165 -2.20 -18.63 -2.34
C LYS A 165 -1.29 -17.40 -2.39
N SER A 166 -1.80 -16.20 -2.66
CA SER A 166 -0.99 -14.99 -2.50
C SER A 166 -0.90 -14.61 -1.04
N TRP A 167 0.34 -14.51 -0.54
CA TRP A 167 0.68 -14.08 0.82
C TRP A 167 1.74 -12.97 0.81
N ARG A 168 1.93 -12.29 -0.34
CA ARG A 168 2.99 -11.29 -0.53
C ARG A 168 2.69 -10.00 0.21
N ALA A 169 1.46 -9.48 0.06
CA ALA A 169 1.00 -8.32 0.81
C ALA A 169 1.12 -8.55 2.31
N SER A 170 1.58 -7.53 3.03
CA SER A 170 1.77 -7.60 4.47
C SER A 170 1.43 -6.28 5.15
N ILE A 171 1.02 -6.39 6.42
CA ILE A 171 0.82 -5.25 7.31
C ILE A 171 1.97 -5.23 8.29
N HIS A 172 2.66 -4.09 8.33
CA HIS A 172 3.79 -3.86 9.23
C HIS A 172 3.35 -2.91 10.32
N ARG A 173 3.52 -3.32 11.58
CA ARG A 173 3.52 -2.36 12.69
C ARG A 173 4.82 -1.58 12.60
N TYR A 174 4.71 -0.32 12.22
CA TYR A 174 5.84 0.54 11.92
C TYR A 174 6.71 0.72 13.14
N LYS A 175 8.00 0.48 12.94
CA LYS A 175 9.06 0.77 13.90
C LYS A 175 10.13 1.60 13.18
N PRO A 176 10.43 2.81 13.67
CA PRO A 176 11.50 3.62 13.11
C PRO A 176 12.79 2.81 12.94
N GLU A 177 13.47 3.00 11.81
CA GLU A 177 14.75 2.36 11.43
C GLU A 177 14.71 0.85 11.17
N LYS A 178 13.68 0.13 11.63
CA LYS A 178 13.50 -1.32 11.45
C LYS A 178 12.56 -1.67 10.31
N THR A 179 11.52 -0.88 10.09
CA THR A 179 10.59 -1.05 8.95
C THR A 179 11.18 -0.33 7.73
N ARG A 180 11.36 -1.08 6.64
CA ARG A 180 11.84 -0.65 5.31
C ARG A 180 11.06 -1.44 4.25
#